data_AF-A0A5J5NP71-F1
#
_entry.id   AF-A0A5J5NP71-F1
#
_cell.length_a   1.000
_cell.length_b   1.000
_cell.length_c   1.000
_cell.angle_alpha   90.00
_cell.angle_beta   90.00
_cell.angle_gamma   90.00
#
_symmetry.space_group_name_H-M   'P 1'
#
loop_
_entity.id
_entity.type
_entity.pdbx_description
1 polymer ?
#
loop_
_entity_poly.entity_id
_entity_poly.type
_entity_poly.pdbx_seq_one_letter_code
_entity_poly.pdbx_strand_id
1 'polypeptide(L)' 'MKNLKVRAVRRDNGEKTDISRVFLVEQVKGMLDKIQQNLFDVAKQKRDTCIKVVKTWDEFVKALGQKKLILAPWCDEEI' A
#
# COMPACT_ATOMS: atom_id res chain seq x y z
N MET A 1 15.37 -35.45 -5.89
CA MET A 1 15.06 -34.22 -5.13
C MET A 1 15.64 -34.38 -3.72
N LYS A 2 16.77 -33.72 -3.41
CA LYS A 2 17.56 -34.01 -2.18
C LYS A 2 17.23 -33.11 -0.97
N ASN A 3 16.39 -32.08 -1.13
CA ASN A 3 15.98 -31.19 -0.05
C ASN A 3 14.46 -31.12 0.03
N LEU A 4 13.88 -31.35 1.22
CA LEU A 4 12.45 -31.24 1.52
C LEU A 4 12.01 -29.76 1.67
N LYS A 5 12.52 -28.86 0.82
CA LYS A 5 12.24 -27.43 0.85
C LYS A 5 11.79 -26.94 -0.52
N VAL A 6 10.98 -25.90 -0.54
CA VAL A 6 10.55 -25.18 -1.74
C VAL A 6 10.95 -23.71 -1.60
N ARG A 7 11.27 -23.05 -2.71
CA ARG A 7 11.55 -21.62 -2.72
C ARG A 7 10.30 -20.85 -3.16
N ALA A 8 9.79 -20.00 -2.28
CA ALA A 8 8.71 -19.07 -2.57
C ALA A 8 9.29 -17.70 -2.88
N VAL A 9 8.68 -16.99 -3.83
CA VAL A 9 9.05 -15.62 -4.20
C VAL A 9 7.80 -14.75 -4.21
N ARG A 10 7.85 -13.66 -3.45
CA ARG A 10 6.75 -12.70 -3.33
C ARG A 10 6.67 -11.81 -4.56
N ARG A 11 5.46 -11.65 -5.12
CA ARG A 11 5.26 -10.82 -6.32
C ARG A 11 5.28 -9.32 -6.01
N ASP A 12 4.82 -8.93 -4.84
CA ASP A 12 4.65 -7.53 -4.44
C ASP A 12 5.99 -6.83 -4.16
N ASN A 13 6.99 -7.55 -3.64
CA ASN A 13 8.29 -6.98 -3.27
C ASN A 13 9.53 -7.78 -3.74
N GLY A 14 9.36 -8.96 -4.34
CA GLY A 14 10.47 -9.80 -4.82
C GLY A 14 11.23 -10.58 -3.75
N GLU A 15 10.80 -10.54 -2.49
CA GLU A 15 11.40 -11.26 -1.37
C GLU A 15 11.36 -12.79 -1.61
N LYS A 16 12.44 -13.49 -1.24
CA LYS A 16 12.62 -14.92 -1.48
C LYS A 16 12.76 -15.65 -0.15
N THR A 17 12.02 -16.74 0.03
CA THR A 17 12.06 -17.54 1.26
C THR A 17 12.09 -19.03 0.92
N ASP A 18 12.94 -19.79 1.62
CA ASP A 18 12.90 -21.26 1.56
C ASP A 18 11.98 -21.80 2.64
N ILE A 19 10.95 -22.54 2.21
CA ILE A 19 9.92 -23.10 3.08
C ILE A 19 10.10 -24.62 3.14
N SER A 20 10.14 -25.18 4.35
CA SER A 20 10.10 -26.63 4.54
C SER A 20 8.75 -27.20 4.12
N ARG A 21 8.76 -28.34 3.42
CA ARG A 21 7.53 -29.02 2.99
C ARG A 21 6.59 -29.39 4.14
N VAL A 22 7.15 -29.59 5.35
CA VAL A 22 6.37 -29.90 6.57
C VAL A 22 5.48 -28.73 6.99
N PHE A 23 5.97 -27.50 6.86
CA PHE A 23 5.28 -26.28 7.30
C PHE A 23 4.73 -25.46 6.13
N LEU A 24 4.63 -26.08 4.94
CA LEU A 24 4.36 -25.37 3.70
C LEU A 24 3.02 -24.63 3.73
N VAL A 25 1.95 -25.33 4.15
CA VAL A 25 0.59 -24.77 4.16
C VAL A 25 0.50 -23.59 5.13
N GLU A 26 1.04 -23.74 6.34
CA GLU A 26 1.02 -22.69 7.36
C GLU A 26 1.81 -21.45 6.93
N GLN A 27 3.05 -21.64 6.46
CA GLN A 27 3.91 -20.53 6.04
C GLN A 27 3.38 -19.82 4.80
N VAL A 28 2.79 -20.54 3.84
CA VAL A 28 2.17 -19.93 2.66
C VAL A 28 0.94 -19.13 3.04
N LYS A 29 0.07 -19.62 3.93
CA LYS A 29 -1.08 -18.84 4.43
C LYS A 29 -0.62 -17.54 5.08
N GLY A 30 0.31 -17.62 6.03
CA GLY A 30 0.86 -16.42 6.67
C GLY A 30 1.60 -15.48 5.70
N MET A 31 2.19 -16.01 4.63
CA MET A 31 2.78 -15.20 3.56
C MET A 31 1.70 -14.44 2.77
N LEU A 32 0.59 -15.10 2.41
CA LEU A 32 -0.51 -14.46 1.69
C LEU A 32 -1.15 -13.33 2.52
N ASP A 33 -1.36 -13.55 3.81
CA ASP A 33 -1.87 -12.51 4.72
C ASP A 33 -0.94 -11.29 4.77
N LYS A 34 0.38 -11.54 4.85
CA LYS A 34 1.39 -10.48 4.81
C LYS A 34 1.45 -9.74 3.48
N ILE A 35 1.26 -10.43 2.36
CA ILE A 35 1.20 -9.80 1.03
C ILE A 35 -0.01 -8.87 0.96
N GLN A 36 -1.19 -9.34 1.37
CA GLN A 36 -2.42 -8.55 1.38
C GLN A 36 -2.26 -7.28 2.22
N GLN A 37 -1.74 -7.43 3.45
CA GLN A 37 -1.52 -6.30 4.34
C GLN A 37 -0.50 -5.31 3.77
N ASN A 38 0.62 -5.80 3.22
CA ASN A 38 1.65 -4.94 2.63
C ASN A 38 1.13 -4.13 1.42
N LEU A 39 0.34 -4.76 0.54
CA LEU A 39 -0.27 -4.06 -0.59
C LEU A 39 -1.23 -2.95 -0.13
N PHE A 40 -2.04 -3.24 0.90
CA PHE A 40 -2.94 -2.27 1.49
C PHE A 40 -2.17 -1.09 2.12
N ASP A 41 -1.15 -1.37 2.93
CA ASP A 41 -0.38 -0.35 3.63
C ASP A 41 0.37 0.57 2.67
N VAL A 42 0.98 0.01 1.62
CA VAL A 42 1.67 0.81 0.59
C VAL A 42 0.67 1.70 -0.16
N ALA A 43 -0.51 1.18 -0.51
CA ALA A 43 -1.55 1.98 -1.18
C ALA A 43 -2.10 3.08 -0.28
N LYS A 44 -2.37 2.75 0.99
CA LYS A 44 -2.83 3.69 2.01
C LYS A 44 -1.82 4.81 2.24
N GLN A 45 -0.55 4.48 2.43
CA GLN A 45 0.50 5.48 2.61
C GLN A 45 0.63 6.40 1.38
N LYS A 46 0.59 5.84 0.16
CA LYS A 46 0.61 6.64 -1.08
C LYS A 46 -0.56 7.60 -1.16
N ARG A 47 -1.77 7.15 -0.80
CA ARG A 47 -2.96 8.01 -0.74
C ARG A 47 -2.77 9.11 0.31
N ASP A 48 -2.39 8.77 1.53
CA ASP A 48 -2.32 9.70 2.66
C ASP A 48 -1.25 10.78 2.43
N THR A 49 -0.10 10.41 1.86
CA THR A 49 0.95 11.36 1.44
C THR A 49 0.55 12.22 0.23
N CYS A 50 -0.53 11.87 -0.46
CA CYS A 50 -1.11 12.69 -1.51
C CYS A 50 -2.18 13.67 -1.01
N ILE A 51 -2.61 13.59 0.25
CA ILE A 51 -3.55 14.55 0.83
C ILE A 51 -2.80 15.83 1.23
N LYS A 52 -3.28 16.97 0.74
CA LYS A 52 -2.77 18.29 1.09
C LYS A 52 -3.88 19.10 1.75
N VAL A 53 -3.66 19.46 3.01
CA VAL A 53 -4.50 20.45 3.70
C VAL A 53 -4.12 21.84 3.22
N VAL A 54 -5.10 22.60 2.75
CA VAL A 54 -4.92 23.97 2.23
C VAL A 54 -5.93 24.90 2.89
N LYS A 55 -5.60 26.19 2.96
CA LYS A 55 -6.50 27.22 3.52
C LYS A 55 -6.73 28.39 2.58
N THR A 56 -5.97 28.48 1.50
CA THR A 56 -6.04 29.57 0.52
C THR A 56 -6.26 29.02 -0.88
N TRP A 57 -6.79 29.88 -1.76
CA TRP A 57 -7.00 29.54 -3.16
C TRP A 57 -5.69 29.25 -3.91
N ASP A 58 -4.62 30.00 -3.62
CA ASP A 58 -3.31 29.79 -4.26
C ASP A 58 -2.70 28.42 -3.90
N GLU A 59 -2.82 28.00 -2.64
CA GLU A 59 -2.40 26.67 -2.20
C GLU A 59 -3.22 25.56 -2.89
N PHE A 60 -4.53 25.79 -3.08
CA PHE A 60 -5.42 24.86 -3.77
C PHE A 60 -4.97 24.64 -5.22
N VAL A 61 -4.80 25.72 -6.00
CA VAL A 61 -4.39 25.64 -7.42
C VAL A 61 -3.03 24.95 -7.55
N LYS A 62 -2.09 25.26 -6.65
CA LYS A 62 -0.77 24.59 -6.61
C LYS A 62 -0.89 23.10 -6.32
N ALA A 63 -1.68 22.70 -5.33
CA ALA A 63 -1.87 21.29 -4.98
C ALA A 63 -2.57 20.50 -6.10
N LEU A 64 -3.52 21.13 -6.80
CA LEU A 64 -4.20 20.53 -7.94
C LEU A 64 -3.22 20.25 -9.09
N GLY A 65 -2.35 21.21 -9.41
CA GLY A 65 -1.28 21.03 -10.41
C GLY A 65 -0.30 19.89 -10.07
N GLN A 66 -0.16 19.56 -8.78
CA GLN A 66 0.67 18.45 -8.28
C GLN A 66 -0.05 17.10 -8.24
N LYS A 67 -1.30 17.01 -8.76
CA LYS A 67 -2.14 15.80 -8.74
C LYS A 67 -2.37 15.27 -7.31
N LYS A 68 -2.55 16.17 -6.35
CA LYS A 68 -2.81 15.86 -4.94
C LYS A 68 -4.31 15.81 -4.66
N LEU A 69 -4.70 15.07 -3.62
CA LEU A 69 -6.02 15.17 -3.00
C LEU A 69 -6.00 16.40 -2.10
N ILE A 70 -7.03 17.24 -2.15
CA ILE A 70 -7.05 18.51 -1.44
C ILE A 70 -8.10 18.47 -0.34
N LEU A 71 -7.68 18.77 0.89
CA LEU A 71 -8.57 18.96 2.02
C LEU A 71 -8.60 20.45 2.35
N ALA A 72 -9.74 21.10 2.09
CA ALA A 72 -9.92 22.53 2.30
C ALA A 72 -11.15 22.78 3.20
N PRO A 73 -11.16 23.86 4.00
CA PRO A 73 -12.37 24.36 4.62
C PRO A 73 -13.39 24.72 3.53
N TRP A 74 -14.62 24.21 3.66
CA TRP A 74 -15.70 24.45 2.72
C TRP A 74 -16.96 24.79 3.51
N CYS A 75 -17.66 25.87 3.14
CA CYS A 75 -18.88 26.34 3.79
C CYS A 75 -20.14 25.60 3.32
N ASP A 76 -20.06 24.82 2.25
CA ASP A 76 -21.15 23.99 1.72
C ASP A 76 -22.47 24.76 1.47
N GLU A 77 -22.36 26.00 0.97
CA GLU A 77 -23.52 26.82 0.60
C GLU A 77 -23.96 26.51 -0.84
N GLU A 78 -25.24 26.20 -1.03
CA GLU A 78 -25.88 26.11 -2.34
C GLU A 78 -26.29 27.51 -2.82
N ILE A 79 -25.98 27.83 -4.08
CA ILE A 79 -26.38 29.10 -4.74
C ILE A 79 -27.73 28.90 -5.43
#